data_AF-A0A7C6XUG7-F1
#
_entry.id   AF-A0A7C6XUG7-F1
#
_cell.length_a   1.000
_cell.length_b   1.000
_cell.length_c   1.000
_cell.angle_alpha   90.00
_cell.angle_beta   90.00
_cell.angle_gamma   90.00
#
_symmetry.space_group_name_H-M   'P 1'
#
loop_
_entity.id
_entity.type
_entity.pdbx_description
1 polymer ?
#
loop_
_entity_poly.entity_id
_entity_poly.type
_entity_poly.pdbx_seq_one_letter_code
_entity_poly.pdbx_strand_id
1 'polypeptide(L)'
;MNSRERFLACMRFESMDRAPNWEMGYWAGTLERWHREGLPRHPNEPGGLVPGTGIKGEGFPWRRSELRDWAVHHHLGLDKGLEKIDGEWGIWPAFDLEILWEDEEHVRQRQADGTVVLVRKDASTLPHPLEFPVTNRRDWEQL
;
A
#
# COMPACT_ATOMS: atom_id res chain seq x y z
N MET A 1 -0.55 9.58 -26.26
CA MET A 1 -0.40 10.41 -25.04
C MET A 1 0.46 9.66 -24.03
N ASN A 2 1.27 10.35 -23.23
CA ASN A 2 1.96 9.73 -22.08
C ASN A 2 0.99 9.57 -20.88
N SER A 3 1.39 8.80 -19.85
CA SER A 3 0.51 8.51 -18.71
C SER A 3 0.05 9.78 -17.96
N ARG A 4 0.89 10.83 -17.89
CA ARG A 4 0.52 12.10 -17.25
C ARG A 4 -0.51 12.87 -18.08
N GLU A 5 -0.30 12.98 -19.39
CA GLU A 5 -1.24 13.61 -20.32
C GLU A 5 -2.61 12.92 -20.27
N ARG A 6 -2.60 11.57 -20.30
CA ARG A 6 -3.80 10.76 -20.23
C ARG A 6 -4.55 10.95 -18.91
N PHE A 7 -3.85 10.95 -17.78
CA PHE A 7 -4.43 11.24 -16.48
C PHE A 7 -5.08 12.63 -16.43
N LEU A 8 -4.36 13.67 -16.88
CA LEU A 8 -4.89 15.04 -16.86
C LEU A 8 -6.11 15.20 -17.77
N ALA A 9 -6.10 14.62 -18.97
CA ALA A 9 -7.26 14.64 -19.87
C ALA A 9 -8.46 13.93 -19.25
N CYS A 10 -8.24 12.75 -18.64
CA CYS A 10 -9.27 12.01 -17.92
C CYS A 10 -9.90 12.84 -16.80
N MET A 11 -9.08 13.48 -15.95
CA MET A 11 -9.55 14.30 -14.83
C MET A 11 -10.26 15.59 -15.26
N ARG A 12 -10.03 16.05 -16.49
CA ARG A 12 -10.66 17.26 -17.07
C ARG A 12 -11.83 16.95 -17.99
N PHE A 13 -12.19 15.67 -18.16
CA PHE A 13 -13.20 15.22 -19.11
C PHE A 13 -12.90 15.64 -20.56
N GLU A 14 -11.62 15.68 -20.92
CA GLU A 14 -11.14 15.94 -22.28
C GLU A 14 -11.03 14.63 -23.08
N SER A 15 -10.88 14.72 -24.40
CA SER A 15 -10.62 13.55 -25.24
C SER A 15 -9.25 12.94 -24.93
N MET A 16 -9.18 11.60 -24.88
CA MET A 16 -7.96 10.83 -24.64
C MET A 16 -7.90 9.59 -25.54
N ASP A 17 -6.70 9.08 -25.79
CA ASP A 17 -6.48 7.88 -26.62
C ASP A 17 -7.02 6.58 -25.99
N ARG A 18 -6.98 6.47 -24.66
CA ARG A 18 -7.67 5.50 -23.81
C ARG A 18 -7.70 5.98 -22.36
N ALA A 19 -8.47 5.34 -21.48
CA ALA A 19 -8.41 5.60 -20.04
C ALA A 19 -7.06 5.17 -19.43
N PRO A 20 -6.56 5.83 -18.36
CA PRO A 20 -5.43 5.33 -17.58
C PRO A 20 -5.69 3.91 -17.09
N ASN A 21 -4.71 3.02 -17.25
CA ASN A 21 -4.78 1.64 -16.79
C ASN A 21 -3.85 1.44 -15.60
N TRP A 22 -4.44 1.39 -14.41
CA TRP A 22 -3.76 1.29 -13.13
C TRP A 22 -4.42 0.22 -12.28
N GLU A 23 -3.60 -0.52 -11.55
CA GLU A 23 -4.06 -1.47 -10.55
C GLU A 23 -3.83 -0.95 -9.14
N MET A 24 -4.68 -1.39 -8.22
CA MET A 24 -4.57 -0.98 -6.81
C MET A 24 -3.31 -1.59 -6.18
N GLY A 25 -3.16 -2.92 -6.27
CA GLY A 25 -2.05 -3.64 -5.67
C GLY A 25 -2.39 -5.11 -5.51
N TYR A 26 -1.44 -5.87 -4.98
CA TYR A 26 -1.49 -7.32 -4.92
C TYR A 26 -1.03 -7.83 -3.56
N TRP A 27 -1.46 -9.05 -3.20
CA TRP A 27 -0.83 -9.80 -2.12
C TRP A 27 0.44 -10.48 -2.64
N ALA A 28 1.51 -10.49 -1.85
CA ALA A 28 2.77 -11.16 -2.22
C ALA A 28 2.56 -12.64 -2.59
N GLY A 29 1.70 -13.35 -1.86
CA GLY A 29 1.34 -14.74 -2.17
C GLY A 29 0.63 -14.89 -3.51
N THR A 30 -0.14 -13.89 -3.95
CA THR A 30 -0.76 -13.86 -5.28
C THR A 30 0.28 -13.71 -6.37
N LEU A 31 1.26 -12.81 -6.20
CA LEU A 31 2.35 -12.65 -7.16
C LEU A 31 3.21 -13.92 -7.26
N GLU A 32 3.56 -14.52 -6.12
CA GLU A 32 4.30 -15.80 -6.10
C GLU A 32 3.53 -16.92 -6.81
N ARG A 33 2.21 -16.97 -6.65
CA ARG A 33 1.38 -17.89 -7.43
C ARG A 33 1.45 -17.57 -8.92
N TRP A 34 1.29 -16.32 -9.33
CA TRP A 34 1.34 -15.92 -10.74
C TRP A 34 2.69 -16.19 -11.39
N HIS A 35 3.81 -16.06 -10.66
CA HIS A 35 5.12 -16.46 -11.16
C HIS A 35 5.19 -17.96 -11.47
N ARG A 36 4.59 -18.81 -10.63
CA ARG A 36 4.46 -20.26 -10.93
C ARG A 36 3.53 -20.54 -12.11
N GLU A 37 2.58 -19.66 -12.38
CA GLU A 37 1.64 -19.73 -13.49
C GLU A 37 2.18 -19.11 -14.80
N GLY A 38 3.39 -18.52 -14.78
CA GLY A 38 4.09 -18.04 -15.98
C GLY A 38 4.33 -16.53 -16.05
N LEU A 39 3.97 -15.74 -15.02
CA LEU A 39 4.33 -14.32 -14.94
C LEU A 39 5.86 -14.18 -14.84
N PRO A 40 6.54 -13.47 -15.77
CA PRO A 40 7.97 -13.24 -15.67
C PRO A 40 8.34 -12.43 -14.43
N ARG A 41 9.46 -12.79 -13.79
CA ARG A 41 10.05 -12.00 -12.71
C ARG A 41 10.75 -10.75 -13.27
N HIS A 42 10.74 -9.68 -12.48
CA HIS A 42 11.41 -8.42 -12.80
C HIS A 42 12.60 -8.20 -11.85
N PRO A 43 13.76 -7.69 -12.31
CA PRO A 43 14.96 -7.53 -11.46
C PRO A 43 14.77 -6.65 -10.21
N ASN A 44 13.81 -5.73 -10.24
CA ASN A 44 13.50 -4.80 -9.14
C ASN A 44 12.37 -5.30 -8.22
N GLU A 45 11.85 -6.51 -8.42
CA GLU A 45 10.76 -7.01 -7.59
C GLU A 45 11.22 -7.26 -6.15
N PRO A 46 10.36 -7.01 -5.14
CA PRO A 46 10.67 -7.32 -3.76
C PRO A 46 10.57 -8.82 -3.48
N GLY A 47 11.53 -9.38 -2.75
CA GLY A 47 11.57 -10.79 -2.36
C GLY A 47 11.44 -11.01 -0.85
N GLY A 48 11.21 -12.26 -0.43
CA GLY A 48 11.22 -12.67 0.99
C GLY A 48 10.04 -12.16 1.81
N LEU A 49 8.92 -11.83 1.16
CA LEU A 49 7.73 -11.29 1.80
C LEU A 49 6.83 -12.39 2.34
N VAL A 50 6.17 -12.15 3.49
CA VAL A 50 5.09 -13.04 3.94
C VAL A 50 3.93 -12.98 2.95
N PRO A 51 3.17 -14.06 2.71
CA PRO A 51 2.17 -14.12 1.65
C PRO A 51 1.10 -13.01 1.71
N GLY A 52 0.71 -12.59 2.91
CA GLY A 52 -0.24 -11.49 3.11
C GLY A 52 0.36 -10.09 3.02
N THR A 53 1.64 -9.94 2.67
CA THR A 53 2.20 -8.61 2.46
C THR A 53 1.52 -7.92 1.29
N GLY A 54 0.98 -6.73 1.52
CA GLY A 54 0.43 -5.88 0.47
C GLY A 54 1.55 -5.22 -0.35
N ILE A 55 1.47 -5.33 -1.66
CA ILE A 55 2.40 -4.75 -2.63
C ILE A 55 1.63 -3.74 -3.47
N LYS A 56 2.11 -2.50 -3.56
CA LYS A 56 1.40 -1.41 -4.24
C LYS A 56 1.43 -1.57 -5.77
N GLY A 57 0.31 -1.29 -6.41
CA GLY A 57 0.22 -1.05 -7.85
C GLY A 57 0.29 0.44 -8.18
N GLU A 58 0.01 0.77 -9.43
CA GLU A 58 0.12 2.12 -10.00
C GLU A 58 -0.87 3.11 -9.38
N GLY A 59 -2.05 2.61 -8.98
CA GLY A 59 -3.15 3.41 -8.45
C GLY A 59 -2.94 3.84 -7.00
N PHE A 60 -2.03 3.18 -6.26
CA PHE A 60 -1.63 3.63 -4.94
C PHE A 60 -0.38 4.51 -5.02
N PRO A 61 -0.42 5.76 -4.53
CA PRO A 61 0.77 6.58 -4.53
C PRO A 61 1.86 5.93 -3.66
N TRP A 62 3.04 5.75 -4.25
CA TRP A 62 4.17 5.04 -3.63
C TRP A 62 5.35 5.96 -3.37
N ARG A 63 6.12 5.66 -2.33
CA ARG A 63 7.46 6.21 -2.10
C ARG A 63 8.50 5.19 -2.52
N ARG A 64 9.70 5.64 -2.88
CA ARG A 64 10.80 4.75 -3.30
C ARG A 64 11.26 3.77 -2.20
N SER A 65 10.98 4.08 -0.94
CA SER A 65 11.24 3.21 0.21
C SER A 65 10.15 2.16 0.45
N GLU A 66 9.01 2.24 -0.24
CA GLU A 66 7.88 1.33 -0.06
C GLU A 66 7.90 0.21 -1.12
N LEU A 67 7.23 -0.91 -0.79
CA LEU A 67 7.06 -2.02 -1.71
C LEU A 67 6.11 -1.65 -2.87
N ARG A 68 6.52 -1.95 -4.10
CA ARG A 68 5.71 -1.79 -5.31
C ARG A 68 5.94 -2.98 -6.25
N ASP A 69 4.89 -3.34 -6.99
CA ASP A 69 4.98 -4.32 -8.06
C ASP A 69 5.74 -3.76 -9.28
N TRP A 70 6.55 -4.63 -9.87
CA TRP A 70 7.24 -4.37 -11.13
C TRP A 70 6.91 -5.40 -12.20
N ALA A 71 6.57 -6.62 -11.80
CA ALA A 71 6.36 -7.73 -12.71
C ALA A 71 5.05 -7.57 -13.49
N VAL A 72 3.94 -7.30 -12.77
CA VAL A 72 2.63 -7.12 -13.40
C VAL A 72 2.60 -5.82 -14.20
N HIS A 73 3.18 -4.74 -13.64
CA HIS A 73 3.37 -3.47 -14.34
C HIS A 73 3.98 -3.67 -15.73
N HIS A 74 5.12 -4.36 -15.79
CA HIS A 74 5.85 -4.55 -17.04
C HIS A 74 5.14 -5.54 -17.98
N HIS A 75 4.65 -6.66 -17.44
CA HIS A 75 4.02 -7.70 -18.22
C HIS A 75 2.72 -7.24 -18.91
N LEU A 76 1.91 -6.45 -18.22
CA LEU A 76 0.62 -5.95 -18.74
C LEU A 76 0.74 -4.57 -19.41
N GLY A 77 1.90 -3.93 -19.36
CA GLY A 77 2.11 -2.60 -19.94
C GLY A 77 1.24 -1.52 -19.29
N LEU A 78 1.14 -1.55 -17.96
CA LEU A 78 0.34 -0.60 -17.19
C LEU A 78 0.90 0.84 -17.32
N ASP A 79 0.03 1.84 -17.18
CA ASP A 79 0.46 3.23 -17.19
C ASP A 79 1.38 3.54 -16.01
N LYS A 80 2.32 4.49 -16.18
CA LYS A 80 3.14 4.93 -15.04
C LYS A 80 2.23 5.46 -13.93
N GLY A 81 2.37 4.88 -12.74
CA GLY A 81 1.58 5.23 -11.55
C GLY A 81 2.05 6.50 -10.85
N LEU A 82 1.48 6.71 -9.66
CA LEU A 82 1.68 7.90 -8.84
C LEU A 82 2.90 7.74 -7.92
N GLU A 83 3.88 8.65 -8.03
CA GLU A 83 5.01 8.75 -7.10
C GLU A 83 4.75 9.87 -6.09
N LYS A 84 4.85 9.56 -4.80
CA LYS A 84 4.74 10.53 -3.70
C LYS A 84 6.01 11.35 -3.61
N ILE A 85 5.87 12.64 -3.29
CA ILE A 85 6.99 13.45 -2.81
C ILE A 85 7.41 12.88 -1.46
N ASP A 86 8.71 12.62 -1.30
CA ASP A 86 9.22 12.08 -0.05
C ASP A 86 9.19 13.15 1.05
N GLY A 87 8.59 12.82 2.18
CA GLY A 87 8.34 13.75 3.29
C GLY A 87 7.42 13.12 4.35
N GLU A 88 7.33 13.71 5.54
CA GLU A 88 6.44 13.15 6.56
C GLU A 88 4.99 13.56 6.28
N TRP A 89 4.16 12.55 6.00
CA TRP A 89 2.75 12.72 5.64
C TRP A 89 1.91 12.04 6.72
N GLY A 90 1.28 12.82 7.59
CA GLY A 90 0.43 12.31 8.67
C GLY A 90 0.85 12.82 10.04
N ILE A 91 0.74 11.96 11.05
CA ILE A 91 1.10 12.27 12.44
C ILE A 91 2.61 12.40 12.55
N TRP A 92 3.07 13.54 13.09
CA TRP A 92 4.47 13.82 13.32
C TRP A 92 4.68 14.63 14.61
N PRO A 93 5.54 14.20 15.54
CA PRO A 93 6.28 12.91 15.53
C PRO A 93 5.33 11.71 15.59
N ALA A 94 5.77 10.57 15.05
CA ALA A 94 4.98 9.35 15.09
C ALA A 94 4.82 8.82 16.53
N PHE A 95 3.75 8.08 16.79
CA PHE A 95 3.58 7.35 18.04
C PHE A 95 4.57 6.17 18.12
N ASP A 96 4.99 5.82 19.34
CA ASP A 96 5.79 4.63 19.56
C ASP A 96 4.99 3.36 19.21
N LEU A 97 5.61 2.51 18.39
CA LEU A 97 5.12 1.17 18.10
C LEU A 97 5.16 0.32 19.37
N GLU A 98 4.01 -0.19 19.79
CA GLU A 98 3.89 -0.98 21.01
C GLU A 98 3.04 -2.22 20.75
N ILE A 99 3.57 -3.40 21.08
CA ILE A 99 2.80 -4.64 21.14
C ILE A 99 2.11 -4.71 22.49
N LEU A 100 0.77 -4.69 22.49
CA LEU A 100 -0.05 -4.72 23.69
C LEU A 100 -0.38 -6.16 24.12
N TRP A 101 -0.49 -7.05 23.14
CA TRP A 101 -0.80 -8.46 23.33
C TRP A 101 -0.50 -9.24 22.04
N GLU A 102 -0.14 -10.52 22.16
CA GLU A 102 -0.02 -11.43 21.02
C GLU A 102 -0.39 -12.87 21.40
N ASP A 103 -0.85 -13.64 20.41
CA ASP A 103 -1.01 -15.09 20.48
C ASP A 103 -0.26 -15.78 19.31
N GLU A 104 -0.57 -17.04 19.00
CA GLU A 104 0.07 -17.77 17.90
C GLU A 104 -0.23 -17.17 16.50
N GLU A 105 -1.38 -16.54 16.31
CA GLU A 105 -1.87 -16.07 15.01
C GLU A 105 -1.98 -14.54 14.90
N HIS A 106 -2.13 -13.83 16.02
CA HIS A 106 -2.51 -12.43 16.06
C HIS A 106 -1.58 -11.60 16.93
N VAL A 107 -1.52 -10.31 16.62
CA VAL A 107 -0.88 -9.27 17.42
C VAL A 107 -1.86 -8.12 17.56
N ARG A 108 -2.10 -7.67 18.80
CA ARG A 108 -2.72 -6.39 19.10
C ARG A 108 -1.61 -5.38 19.34
N GLN A 109 -1.54 -4.34 18.52
CA GLN A 109 -0.46 -3.35 18.58
C GLN A 109 -0.96 -1.93 18.34
N ARG A 110 -0.28 -0.95 18.94
CA ARG A 110 -0.39 0.46 18.57
C ARG A 110 0.57 0.76 17.43
N GLN A 111 0.05 1.37 16.37
CA GLN A 111 0.82 1.74 15.18
C GLN A 111 1.38 3.17 15.30
N ALA A 112 2.24 3.55 14.36
CA ALA A 112 2.87 4.87 14.30
C ALA A 112 1.86 6.03 14.10
N ASP A 113 0.65 5.72 13.63
CA ASP A 113 -0.48 6.66 13.55
C ASP A 113 -1.32 6.71 14.83
N GLY A 114 -0.89 6.05 15.91
CA GLY A 114 -1.57 5.99 17.19
C GLY A 114 -2.77 5.03 17.25
N THR A 115 -3.20 4.45 16.12
CA THR A 115 -4.32 3.51 16.08
C THR A 115 -3.90 2.17 16.70
N VAL A 116 -4.74 1.63 17.58
CA VAL A 116 -4.59 0.25 18.07
C VAL A 116 -5.32 -0.68 17.11
N VAL A 117 -4.60 -1.66 16.59
CA VAL A 117 -5.13 -2.63 15.63
C VAL A 117 -4.89 -4.06 16.08
N LEU A 118 -5.77 -4.96 15.66
CA LEU A 118 -5.54 -6.39 15.65
C LEU A 118 -5.09 -6.82 14.25
N VAL A 119 -3.93 -7.44 14.16
CA VAL A 119 -3.33 -7.92 12.90
C VAL A 119 -3.05 -9.41 12.98
N ARG A 120 -3.27 -10.12 11.87
CA ARG A 120 -2.77 -11.50 11.71
C ARG A 120 -1.28 -11.47 11.39
N LYS A 121 -0.50 -12.37 12.01
CA LYS A 121 0.96 -12.50 11.81
C LYS A 121 1.33 -12.87 10.36
N ASP A 122 0.42 -13.53 9.63
CA ASP A 122 0.58 -13.86 8.21
C ASP A 122 0.22 -12.71 7.25
N ALA A 123 -0.28 -11.59 7.79
CA ALA A 123 -0.79 -10.42 7.06
C ALA A 123 -1.92 -10.73 6.04
N SER A 124 -2.55 -11.91 6.09
CA SER A 124 -3.54 -12.35 5.09
C SER A 124 -4.85 -11.55 5.09
N THR A 125 -5.05 -10.71 6.10
CA THR A 125 -6.20 -9.82 6.24
C THR A 125 -5.72 -8.41 6.56
N LEU A 126 -6.53 -7.42 6.20
CA LEU A 126 -6.27 -6.04 6.62
C LEU A 126 -6.29 -5.93 8.16
N PRO A 127 -5.47 -5.04 8.74
CA PRO A 127 -5.55 -4.70 10.16
C PRO A 127 -6.98 -4.33 10.56
N HIS A 128 -7.48 -4.91 11.67
CA HIS A 128 -8.77 -4.55 12.23
C HIS A 128 -8.58 -3.43 13.27
N PRO A 129 -9.08 -2.21 13.03
CA PRO A 129 -8.98 -1.12 13.99
C PRO A 129 -9.82 -1.40 15.23
N LEU A 130 -9.22 -1.26 16.41
CA LEU A 130 -9.86 -1.43 17.71
C LEU A 130 -10.07 -0.09 18.41
N GLU A 131 -9.06 0.78 18.40
CA GLU A 131 -9.08 2.07 19.09
C GLU A 131 -8.36 3.14 18.25
N PHE A 132 -8.82 4.37 18.34
CA PHE A 132 -8.24 5.53 17.66
C PHE A 132 -7.63 6.49 18.69
N PRO A 133 -6.54 7.20 18.35
CA PRO A 133 -5.90 8.14 19.28
C PRO A 133 -6.75 9.37 19.58
N VAL A 134 -7.76 9.66 18.75
CA VAL A 134 -8.70 10.78 18.91
C VAL A 134 -10.12 10.24 18.88
N THR A 135 -10.82 10.32 20.01
CA THR A 135 -12.24 9.93 20.09
C THR A 135 -13.15 11.11 20.39
N ASN A 136 -12.59 12.20 20.92
CA ASN A 136 -13.32 13.40 21.27
C ASN A 136 -12.45 14.66 21.11
N ARG A 137 -13.08 15.82 21.35
CA ARG A 137 -12.43 17.13 21.20
C ARG A 137 -11.26 17.34 22.17
N ARG A 138 -11.36 16.82 23.39
CA ARG A 138 -10.30 16.94 24.39
C ARG A 138 -9.08 16.11 23.98
N ASP A 139 -9.28 14.90 23.47
CA ASP A 139 -8.17 14.08 22.96
C ASP A 139 -7.43 14.84 21.85
N TRP A 140 -8.18 15.44 20.90
CA TRP A 140 -7.62 16.25 19.82
C TRP A 140 -6.78 17.43 20.32
N GLU A 141 -7.18 18.08 21.41
CA GLU A 141 -6.46 19.21 22.00
C GLU A 141 -5.21 18.79 22.81
N GLN A 142 -5.04 17.50 23.09
CA GLN A 142 -3.94 16.95 23.88
C GLN A 142 -2.87 16.23 23.05
N LEU A 143 -3.14 15.98 21.76
CA LEU A 143 -2.16 15.50 20.78
C LEU A 143 -1.23 16.63 20.33
#